data_AF-Q93RG9-F1
#
_entry.id   AF-Q93RG9-F1
#
_cell.length_a   1.000
_cell.length_b   1.000
_cell.length_c   1.000
_cell.angle_alpha   90.00
_cell.angle_beta   90.00
_cell.angle_gamma   90.00
#
_symmetry.space_group_name_H-M   'P 1'
#
loop_
_entity.id
_entity.type
_entity.pdbx_description
1 polymer ?
#
loop_
_entity_poly.entity_id
_entity_poly.type
_entity_poly.pdbx_seq_one_letter_code
_entity_poly.pdbx_strand_id
1 'polypeptide(L)'
;MMLTKLIMGSFGSIEIVANLIFLLRFFEKRDFQYAQVFHGDLPKSASQKAWLLKITTSFVLGLIALAGTLLLLVHLTSVGLVLYYLFGLGMLVMTLVQTLYYGKQYPPAKFAFILGIGILVLVFFHP
;
A
#
# COMPACT_ATOMS: atom_id res chain seq x y z
N MET A 1 10.27 13.90 9.65
CA MET A 1 10.97 12.96 10.55
C MET A 1 10.01 12.22 11.48
N MET A 2 9.82 12.59 12.76
CA MET A 2 9.08 11.70 13.70
C MET A 2 7.62 11.45 13.28
N LEU A 3 6.91 12.49 12.86
CA LEU A 3 5.53 12.36 12.36
C LEU A 3 5.46 11.42 11.14
N THR A 4 6.34 11.59 10.16
CA THR A 4 6.43 10.72 8.99
C THR A 4 6.72 9.28 9.37
N LYS A 5 7.65 9.06 10.32
CA LYS A 5 7.95 7.73 10.84
C LYS A 5 6.72 7.07 11.46
N LEU A 6 5.95 7.82 12.25
CA LEU A 6 4.72 7.33 12.85
C LEU A 6 3.64 7.02 11.80
N ILE A 7 3.45 7.89 10.82
CA ILE A 7 2.47 7.69 9.75
C ILE A 7 2.85 6.46 8.91
N MET A 8 4.08 6.40 8.39
CA MET A 8 4.56 5.29 7.56
C MET A 8 4.60 3.97 8.33
N GLY A 9 5.04 3.98 9.59
CA GLY A 9 5.05 2.79 10.44
C GLY A 9 3.65 2.27 10.73
N SER A 10 2.71 3.16 11.04
CA SER A 10 1.30 2.79 11.26
C SER A 10 0.66 2.26 9.98
N PHE A 11 0.86 2.96 8.86
CA PHE A 11 0.34 2.56 7.56
C PHE A 11 0.91 1.21 7.13
N GLY A 12 2.23 1.02 7.24
CA GLY A 12 2.88 -0.26 6.94
C GLY A 12 2.37 -1.40 7.81
N SER A 13 2.15 -1.15 9.10
CA SER A 13 1.60 -2.16 10.03
C SER A 13 0.17 -2.54 9.66
N ILE A 14 -0.69 -1.56 9.33
CA ILE A 14 -2.06 -1.81 8.88
C ILE A 14 -2.07 -2.62 7.58
N GLU A 15 -1.25 -2.25 6.60
CA GLU A 15 -1.14 -2.97 5.33
C GLU A 15 -0.65 -4.41 5.55
N ILE A 16 0.33 -4.65 6.43
CA ILE A 16 0.78 -6.01 6.74
C ILE A 16 -0.35 -6.82 7.35
N VAL A 17 -0.98 -6.33 8.42
CA VAL A 17 -1.98 -7.09 9.17
C VAL A 17 -3.23 -7.36 8.31
N ALA A 18 -3.76 -6.32 7.66
CA ALA A 18 -4.96 -6.46 6.85
C ALA A 18 -4.73 -7.40 5.65
N ASN A 19 -3.64 -7.21 4.91
CA ASN A 19 -3.38 -8.04 3.73
C ASN A 19 -2.95 -9.45 4.09
N LEU A 20 -2.28 -9.68 5.23
CA LEU A 20 -2.01 -11.03 5.71
C LEU A 20 -3.31 -11.80 5.96
N ILE A 21 -4.29 -11.18 6.63
CA ILE A 21 -5.62 -11.79 6.85
C ILE A 21 -6.29 -12.13 5.51
N PHE A 22 -6.22 -11.23 4.53
CA PHE A 22 -6.81 -11.48 3.21
C PHE A 22 -6.08 -12.59 2.43
N LEU A 23 -4.75 -12.65 2.50
CA LEU A 23 -3.97 -13.71 1.87
C LEU A 23 -4.27 -15.07 2.48
N LEU A 24 -4.25 -15.18 3.81
CA LEU A 24 -4.58 -16.42 4.51
C LEU A 24 -5.96 -16.93 4.11
N ARG A 25 -6.94 -16.02 4.10
CA ARG A 25 -8.30 -16.35 3.71
C ARG A 25 -8.42 -16.77 2.24
N PHE A 26 -7.70 -16.11 1.34
CA PHE A 26 -7.66 -16.50 -0.06
C PHE A 26 -7.06 -17.91 -0.24
N PHE A 27 -6.00 -18.25 0.49
CA PHE A 27 -5.40 -19.58 0.40
C PHE A 27 -6.32 -20.67 1.00
N GLU A 28 -7.11 -20.36 2.01
CA GLU A 28 -8.05 -21.29 2.64
C GLU A 28 -9.34 -21.46 1.81
N LYS A 29 -9.95 -20.37 1.35
CA LYS A 29 -11.32 -20.34 0.80
C LYS A 29 -11.42 -19.88 -0.65
N ARG A 30 -10.31 -19.46 -1.26
CA ARG A 30 -10.26 -18.87 -2.62
C ARG A 30 -11.21 -17.69 -2.81
N ASP A 31 -11.54 -16.98 -1.74
CA ASP A 31 -12.45 -15.83 -1.75
C ASP A 31 -11.70 -14.50 -1.50
N PHE A 32 -12.24 -13.42 -2.07
CA PHE A 32 -11.78 -12.05 -1.83
C PHE A 32 -12.88 -11.16 -1.28
N GLN A 33 -14.02 -11.71 -0.87
CA GLN A 33 -15.20 -10.92 -0.48
C GLN A 33 -14.87 -9.89 0.63
N TYR A 34 -14.03 -10.28 1.59
CA TYR A 34 -13.63 -9.40 2.68
C TYR A 34 -12.67 -8.32 2.22
N ALA A 35 -11.69 -8.68 1.38
CA ALA A 35 -10.82 -7.70 0.75
C ALA A 35 -11.62 -6.71 -0.11
N GLN A 36 -12.64 -7.17 -0.84
CA GLN A 36 -13.50 -6.32 -1.68
C GLN A 36 -14.38 -5.33 -0.90
N VAL A 37 -14.66 -5.63 0.37
CA VAL A 37 -15.39 -4.73 1.26
C VAL A 37 -14.44 -3.76 1.95
N PHE A 38 -13.25 -4.22 2.32
CA PHE A 38 -12.26 -3.44 3.05
C PHE A 38 -11.46 -2.50 2.14
N HIS A 39 -10.97 -3.00 1.01
CA HIS A 39 -10.25 -2.24 -0.01
C HIS A 39 -11.27 -1.61 -0.95
N GLY A 40 -11.49 -0.31 -0.79
CA GLY A 40 -12.44 0.46 -1.60
C GLY A 40 -11.88 0.99 -2.92
N ASP A 41 -10.65 0.64 -3.29
CA ASP A 41 -9.88 1.22 -4.41
C ASP A 41 -9.85 0.34 -5.67
N LEU A 42 -10.34 -0.91 -5.59
CA LEU A 42 -10.66 -1.75 -6.75
C LEU A 42 -12.17 -2.03 -6.83
N PRO A 43 -12.79 -2.02 -8.04
CA PRO A 43 -14.19 -2.39 -8.17
C PRO A 43 -14.41 -3.88 -7.94
N LYS A 44 -15.62 -4.26 -7.48
CA LYS A 44 -16.01 -5.68 -7.31
C LYS A 44 -15.93 -6.49 -8.62
N SER A 45 -16.02 -5.84 -9.77
CA SER A 45 -15.87 -6.44 -11.10
C SER A 45 -14.41 -6.72 -11.49
N ALA A 46 -13.41 -6.26 -10.73
CA ALA A 46 -12.01 -6.57 -11.00
C ALA A 46 -11.75 -8.08 -10.88
N SER A 47 -10.85 -8.59 -11.72
CA SER A 47 -10.54 -10.02 -11.75
C SER A 47 -9.90 -10.50 -10.45
N GLN A 48 -10.05 -11.78 -10.12
CA GLN A 48 -9.39 -12.39 -8.95
C GLN A 48 -7.87 -12.22 -9.00
N LYS A 49 -7.27 -12.23 -10.19
CA LYS A 49 -5.83 -11.98 -10.37
C LYS A 49 -5.44 -10.55 -10.00
N ALA A 50 -6.26 -9.55 -10.37
CA ALA A 50 -6.02 -8.16 -10.00
C ALA A 50 -6.13 -7.95 -8.48
N TRP A 51 -7.12 -8.59 -7.85
CA TRP A 51 -7.28 -8.60 -6.39
C TRP A 51 -6.09 -9.24 -5.69
N LEU A 52 -5.66 -10.42 -6.13
CA LEU A 52 -4.49 -11.10 -5.55
C LEU A 52 -3.22 -10.26 -5.70
N LEU A 53 -2.99 -9.70 -6.90
CA LEU A 53 -1.83 -8.86 -7.18
C LEU A 53 -1.80 -7.64 -6.26
N LYS A 54 -2.92 -6.93 -6.14
CA LYS A 54 -3.06 -5.79 -5.22
C LYS A 54 -2.72 -6.17 -3.79
N ILE A 55 -3.42 -7.16 -3.23
CA ILE A 55 -3.25 -7.56 -1.81
C ILE A 55 -1.81 -7.96 -1.54
N THR A 56 -1.20 -8.74 -2.44
CA THR A 56 0.20 -9.17 -2.31
C THR A 56 1.15 -7.97 -2.41
N THR A 57 0.90 -7.05 -3.33
CA THR A 57 1.71 -5.85 -3.52
C THR A 57 1.61 -4.93 -2.32
N SER A 58 0.40 -4.65 -1.83
CA SER A 58 0.14 -3.89 -0.61
C SER A 58 0.80 -4.51 0.62
N PHE A 59 0.76 -5.83 0.76
CA PHE A 59 1.46 -6.55 1.83
C PHE A 59 2.98 -6.32 1.78
N VAL A 60 3.59 -6.49 0.59
CA VAL A 60 5.03 -6.26 0.39
C VAL A 60 5.41 -4.80 0.64
N LEU A 61 4.63 -3.84 0.14
CA LEU A 61 4.83 -2.42 0.41
C LEU A 61 4.72 -2.09 1.89
N GLY A 62 3.78 -2.72 2.61
CA GLY A 62 3.66 -2.61 4.07
C GLY A 62 4.92 -3.09 4.80
N LEU A 63 5.48 -4.23 4.39
CA LEU A 63 6.76 -4.74 4.92
C LEU A 63 7.91 -3.76 4.67
N ILE A 64 7.99 -3.19 3.47
CA ILE A 64 9.01 -2.19 3.11
C ILE A 64 8.87 -0.93 3.99
N ALA A 65 7.65 -0.41 4.17
CA ALA A 65 7.39 0.76 5.00
C ALA A 65 7.75 0.51 6.47
N LEU A 66 7.37 -0.65 7.03
CA LEU A 66 7.69 -1.00 8.41
C LEU A 66 9.21 -1.18 8.60
N ALA A 67 9.87 -1.91 7.69
CA ALA A 67 11.32 -2.08 7.72
C ALA A 67 12.04 -0.74 7.63
N GLY A 68 11.63 0.14 6.71
CA GLY A 68 12.16 1.51 6.60
C GLY A 68 12.01 2.29 7.91
N THR A 69 10.83 2.18 8.54
CA THR A 69 10.56 2.86 9.81
C THR A 69 11.47 2.36 10.93
N LEU A 70 11.63 1.04 11.08
CA LEU A 70 12.50 0.45 12.10
C LEU A 70 13.96 0.84 11.88
N LEU A 71 14.46 0.80 10.64
CA LEU A 71 15.82 1.23 10.31
C LEU A 71 16.06 2.71 10.63
N LEU A 72 15.09 3.58 10.36
CA LEU A 72 15.15 4.99 10.73
C LEU A 72 15.07 5.24 12.24
N LEU A 73 14.49 4.33 13.02
CA LEU A 73 14.47 4.40 14.48
C LEU A 73 15.79 3.96 15.10
N VAL A 74 16.52 3.03 14.48
CA VAL A 74 17.86 2.59 14.91
C VAL A 74 19.01 3.36 14.25
N HIS A 75 18.73 4.55 13.72
CA HIS A 75 19.70 5.47 13.11
C HIS A 75 20.41 4.97 11.83
N LEU A 76 19.90 3.92 11.17
CA LEU A 76 20.34 3.48 9.84
C LEU A 76 19.67 4.33 8.74
N THR A 77 19.97 5.63 8.74
CA THR A 77 19.24 6.65 7.99
C THR A 77 19.19 6.37 6.49
N SER A 78 20.34 6.15 5.84
CA SER A 78 20.39 5.98 4.38
C SER A 78 19.56 4.79 3.89
N VAL A 79 19.66 3.64 4.57
CA VAL A 79 18.89 2.45 4.19
C VAL A 79 17.41 2.64 4.48
N GLY A 80 17.07 3.23 5.62
CA GLY A 80 15.69 3.57 5.96
C GLY A 80 15.03 4.50 4.94
N LEU A 81 15.74 5.53 4.48
CA LEU A 81 15.28 6.45 3.44
C LEU A 81 15.03 5.75 2.10
N VAL A 82 15.95 4.86 1.68
CA VAL A 82 15.79 4.09 0.44
C VAL A 82 14.51 3.26 0.47
N LEU A 83 14.21 2.60 1.60
CA LEU A 83 12.97 1.83 1.76
C LEU A 83 11.73 2.73 1.75
N TYR A 84 11.82 3.92 2.34
CA TYR A 84 10.76 4.92 2.31
C TYR A 84 10.47 5.42 0.89
N TYR A 85 11.50 5.69 0.08
CA TYR A 85 11.33 6.05 -1.32
C TYR A 85 10.76 4.90 -2.15
N LEU A 86 11.24 3.67 -1.91
CA LEU A 86 10.70 2.48 -2.57
C LEU A 86 9.22 2.27 -2.25
N PHE A 87 8.83 2.45 -0.99
CA PHE A 87 7.43 2.41 -0.56
C PHE A 87 6.60 3.48 -1.27
N GLY A 88 7.03 4.75 -1.24
CA GLY A 88 6.31 5.85 -1.86
C GLY A 88 6.13 5.66 -3.38
N LEU A 89 7.20 5.27 -4.08
CA LEU A 89 7.15 4.96 -5.51
C LEU A 89 6.26 3.75 -5.81
N GLY A 90 6.36 2.69 -5.01
CA GLY A 90 5.52 1.51 -5.17
C GLY A 90 4.04 1.81 -4.98
N MET A 91 3.68 2.61 -3.98
CA MET A 91 2.31 3.09 -3.76
C MET A 91 1.82 3.94 -4.94
N LEU A 92 2.65 4.84 -5.46
CA LEU A 92 2.29 5.64 -6.64
C LEU A 92 2.04 4.75 -7.86
N VAL A 93 2.92 3.79 -8.16
CA VAL A 93 2.77 2.88 -9.30
C VAL A 93 1.49 2.07 -9.17
N MET A 94 1.23 1.49 -7.99
CA MET A 94 0.03 0.69 -7.74
C MET A 94 -1.25 1.52 -7.97
N THR A 95 -1.32 2.72 -7.39
CA THR A 95 -2.50 3.59 -7.49
C THR A 95 -2.68 4.20 -8.89
N LEU A 96 -1.58 4.44 -9.62
CA LEU A 96 -1.61 4.82 -11.03
C LEU A 96 -2.21 3.69 -11.88
N VAL A 97 -1.73 2.46 -11.71
CA VAL A 97 -2.27 1.29 -12.41
C VAL A 97 -3.77 1.16 -12.14
N GLN A 98 -4.20 1.23 -10.87
CA GLN A 98 -5.62 1.19 -10.52
C GLN A 98 -6.43 2.29 -11.22
N THR A 99 -5.92 3.52 -11.26
CA THR A 99 -6.57 4.65 -11.91
C THR A 99 -6.71 4.46 -13.41
N LEU A 100 -5.66 3.97 -14.07
CA LEU A 100 -5.66 3.74 -15.52
C LEU A 100 -6.66 2.66 -15.92
N TYR A 101 -6.74 1.56 -15.17
CA TYR A 101 -7.64 0.45 -15.51
C TYR A 101 -9.08 0.67 -15.04
N TYR A 102 -9.30 1.32 -13.89
CA TYR A 102 -10.62 1.36 -13.24
C TYR A 102 -11.17 2.77 -13.02
N GLY A 103 -10.35 3.82 -13.12
CA GLY A 103 -10.73 5.19 -12.72
C GLY A 103 -11.86 5.82 -13.55
N LYS A 104 -12.11 5.37 -14.78
CA LYS A 104 -13.24 5.87 -15.60
C LYS A 104 -14.59 5.50 -14.99
N GLN A 105 -14.72 4.27 -14.50
CA GLN A 105 -16.00 3.71 -14.01
C GLN A 105 -16.07 3.66 -12.48
N TYR A 106 -14.91 3.79 -11.80
CA TYR A 106 -14.80 3.63 -10.36
C TYR A 106 -14.04 4.82 -9.75
N PRO A 107 -14.77 5.87 -9.30
CA PRO A 107 -14.17 7.06 -8.70
C PRO A 107 -13.17 6.81 -7.56
N PRO A 108 -13.36 5.81 -6.66
CA PRO A 108 -12.38 5.53 -5.62
C PRO A 108 -10.97 5.24 -6.12
N ALA A 109 -10.81 4.64 -7.31
CA ALA A 109 -9.50 4.41 -7.91
C ALA A 109 -8.76 5.74 -8.19
N LYS A 110 -9.48 6.78 -8.64
CA LYS A 110 -8.90 8.12 -8.85
C LYS A 110 -8.46 8.76 -7.53
N PHE A 111 -9.26 8.61 -6.48
CA PHE A 111 -8.91 9.11 -5.15
C PHE A 111 -7.67 8.41 -4.58
N ALA A 112 -7.54 7.09 -4.82
CA ALA A 112 -6.35 6.34 -4.43
C ALA A 112 -5.06 6.91 -5.07
N PHE A 113 -5.12 7.37 -6.32
CA PHE A 113 -3.96 8.02 -6.96
C PHE A 113 -3.59 9.36 -6.32
N ILE A 114 -4.57 10.17 -5.91
CA ILE A 114 -4.31 11.41 -5.15
C ILE A 114 -3.62 11.06 -3.82
N LEU A 115 -4.08 10.02 -3.13
CA LEU A 115 -3.42 9.52 -1.91
C LEU A 115 -2.00 9.04 -2.19
N GLY A 116 -1.77 8.32 -3.29
CA GLY A 116 -0.45 7.87 -3.73
C GLY A 116 0.52 9.03 -3.95
N ILE A 117 0.08 10.11 -4.60
CA ILE A 117 0.87 11.34 -4.75
C ILE A 117 1.16 11.97 -3.38
N GLY A 118 0.15 12.07 -2.50
CA GLY A 118 0.31 12.63 -1.16
C GLY A 118 1.33 11.86 -0.33
N ILE A 119 1.30 10.53 -0.38
CA ILE A 119 2.30 9.67 0.26
C ILE A 119 3.67 9.96 -0.33
N LEU A 120 3.84 9.96 -1.66
CA LEU A 120 5.13 10.22 -2.29
C LEU A 120 5.74 11.56 -1.82
N VAL A 121 4.94 12.63 -1.85
CA VAL A 121 5.37 13.96 -1.38
C VAL A 121 5.81 13.90 0.08
N LEU A 122 5.02 13.23 0.93
CA LEU A 122 5.35 13.09 2.35
C LEU A 122 6.70 12.38 2.54
N VAL A 123 6.96 11.28 1.81
CA VAL A 123 8.22 10.53 1.99
C VAL A 123 9.44 11.23 1.38
N PHE A 124 9.27 11.99 0.30
CA PHE A 124 10.37 12.69 -0.37
C PHE A 124 10.75 14.01 0.31
N PHE A 125 9.76 14.79 0.75
CA PHE A 125 10.00 16.13 1.30
C PHE A 125 10.03 16.16 2.83
N HIS A 126 9.50 15.14 3.49
CA HIS A 126 9.50 15.05 4.94
C HIS A 126 9.92 13.67 5.46
N PRO A 127 11.02 13.06 4.99
CA PRO A 127 11.43 11.76 5.52
C PRO A 127 11.65 11.74 7.06
#